data_AF-A0A174QZQ4-F1
#
_entry.id   AF-A0A174QZQ4-F1
#
_cell.length_a   1.000
_cell.length_b   1.000
_cell.length_c   1.000
_cell.angle_alpha   90.00
_cell.angle_beta   90.00
_cell.angle_gamma   90.00
#
_symmetry.space_group_name_H-M   'P 1'
#
loop_
_entity.id
_entity.type
_entity.pdbx_description
1 polymer ?
#
loop_
_entity_poly.entity_id
_entity_poly.type
_entity_poly.pdbx_seq_one_letter_code
_entity_poly.pdbx_strand_id
1 'polypeptide(L)' 'MGPAELSRFCALDDACRAVMKGAFDRMGLTARSYDRILRVARTIADLDGAGAVAVEHLAEALQYRPPEYLRR' A
#
# COMPACT_ATOMS: atom_id res chain seq x y z
N MET A 1 7.08 10.68 6.75
CA MET A 1 5.67 10.39 6.44
C MET A 1 4.85 10.13 7.70
N GLY A 2 4.46 11.20 8.39
CA GLY A 2 3.37 11.20 9.35
C GLY A 2 1.99 11.10 8.66
N PRO A 3 0.90 11.08 9.44
CA PRO A 3 -0.46 10.87 8.92
C PRO A 3 -0.89 11.90 7.85
N ALA A 4 -0.53 13.17 8.05
CA ALA A 4 -0.85 14.24 7.11
C ALA A 4 -0.11 14.07 5.76
N GLU A 5 1.14 13.60 5.78
CA GLU A 5 1.92 13.34 4.57
C GLU A 5 1.36 12.14 3.81
N LEU A 6 0.92 11.08 4.50
CA LEU A 6 0.29 9.93 3.87
C LEU A 6 -1.00 10.31 3.16
N SER A 7 -1.85 11.12 3.80
CA SER A 7 -3.09 11.59 3.17
C SER A 7 -2.82 12.45 1.92
N ARG A 8 -1.71 13.20 1.90
CA ARG A 8 -1.37 14.10 0.79
C ARG A 8 -0.71 13.36 -0.38
N PHE A 9 0.24 12.48 -0.10
CA PHE A 9 1.11 11.88 -1.13
C PHE A 9 0.68 10.47 -1.54
N CYS A 10 -0.12 9.80 -0.71
CA CYS A 10 -0.66 8.47 -0.96
C CYS A 10 -2.19 8.53 -1.12
N ALA A 11 -2.71 9.61 -1.69
CA ALA A 11 -4.14 9.71 -2.01
C ALA A 11 -4.51 8.58 -2.96
N LEU A 12 -5.43 7.72 -2.53
CA LEU A 12 -5.90 6.59 -3.30
C LEU A 12 -7.15 6.97 -4.09
N ASP A 13 -7.29 6.44 -5.30
CA ASP A 13 -8.57 6.41 -5.99
C ASP A 13 -9.43 5.24 -5.49
N ASP A 14 -10.60 5.04 -6.11
CA ASP A 14 -11.54 4.01 -5.69
C ASP A 14 -11.05 2.60 -5.99
N ALA A 15 -10.28 2.42 -7.08
CA ALA A 15 -9.68 1.13 -7.42
C ALA A 15 -8.61 0.73 -6.40
N CYS A 16 -7.73 1.66 -6.04
CA CYS A 16 -6.73 1.50 -5.00
C CYS A 16 -7.36 1.21 -3.63
N ARG A 17 -8.43 1.92 -3.26
CA ARG A 17 -9.19 1.66 -2.03
C ARG A 17 -9.77 0.24 -2.02
N ALA A 18 -10.33 -0.23 -3.13
CA ALA A 18 -10.87 -1.57 -3.24
C ALA A 18 -9.79 -2.65 -3.02
N VAL A 19 -8.61 -2.46 -3.62
CA VAL A 19 -7.46 -3.37 -3.43
C VAL A 19 -7.01 -3.38 -1.97
N MET A 20 -6.83 -2.21 -1.36
CA MET A 20 -6.40 -2.13 0.04
C MET A 20 -7.43 -2.73 1.00
N LYS A 21 -8.73 -2.54 0.74
CA LYS A 21 -9.79 -3.18 1.53
C LYS A 21 -9.74 -4.70 1.41
N GLY A 22 -9.63 -5.23 0.18
CA GLY A 22 -9.50 -6.67 -0.04
C GLY A 22 -8.24 -7.26 0.61
N ALA A 23 -7.12 -6.54 0.58
CA ALA A 23 -5.90 -6.93 1.27
C ALA A 23 -6.06 -6.90 2.80
N PHE A 24 -6.79 -5.92 3.33
CA PHE A 24 -7.06 -5.81 4.77
C PHE A 24 -7.80 -7.04 5.28
N ASP A 25 -8.88 -7.42 4.60
CA ASP A 25 -9.73 -8.55 4.97
C ASP A 25 -9.00 -9.91 4.80
N ARG A 26 -8.20 -10.07 3.74
CA ARG A 26 -7.55 -11.35 3.40
C ARG A 26 -6.19 -11.57 4.08
N MET A 27 -5.43 -10.50 4.31
CA MET A 27 -4.06 -10.58 4.83
C MET A 27 -3.93 -10.19 6.31
N GLY A 28 -5.07 -9.94 6.98
CA GLY A 28 -5.12 -9.52 8.37
C GLY A 28 -4.30 -8.26 8.63
N LEU A 29 -4.45 -7.24 7.77
CA LEU A 29 -3.69 -6.00 7.95
C LEU A 29 -4.15 -5.29 9.21
N THR A 30 -3.20 -4.67 9.89
CA THR A 30 -3.46 -3.70 10.96
C THR A 30 -3.36 -2.28 10.39
N ALA A 31 -3.88 -1.28 11.09
CA ALA A 31 -3.71 0.14 10.70
C ALA A 31 -2.23 0.49 10.46
N ARG A 32 -1.31 -0.02 11.29
CA ARG A 32 0.13 0.17 11.10
C ARG A 32 0.67 -0.51 9.84
N SER A 33 0.14 -1.69 9.50
CA SER A 33 0.55 -2.41 8.29
C SER A 33 0.02 -1.71 7.03
N TYR A 34 -1.19 -1.15 7.11
CA TYR A 34 -1.78 -0.31 6.07
C TYR A 34 -0.90 0.90 5.77
N ASP A 35 -0.51 1.67 6.79
CA ASP A 35 0.38 2.82 6.62
C ASP A 35 1.74 2.44 6.02
N ARG A 36 2.28 1.27 6.40
CA ARG A 36 3.53 0.77 5.83
C ARG A 36 3.39 0.46 4.34
N ILE A 37 2.28 -0.16 3.93
CA ILE A 37 2.00 -0.45 2.52
C ILE A 37 1.90 0.85 1.72
N LEU A 38 1.21 1.88 2.24
CA LEU A 38 1.14 3.17 1.57
C LEU A 38 2.50 3.81 1.34
N ARG A 39 3.41 3.71 2.32
CA ARG A 39 4.78 4.24 2.19
C ARG A 39 5.56 3.51 1.11
N VAL A 40 5.49 2.18 1.10
CA VAL A 40 6.19 1.36 0.09
C VAL A 40 5.61 1.63 -1.30
N ALA A 41 4.28 1.66 -1.43
CA ALA A 41 3.62 1.98 -2.69
C ALA A 41 3.96 3.40 -3.19
N ARG A 42 4.11 4.38 -2.30
CA ARG A 42 4.61 5.71 -2.67
C ARG A 42 6.03 5.65 -3.22
N THR A 43 6.93 4.93 -2.54
CA THR A 43 8.30 4.74 -3.03
C THR A 43 8.33 4.07 -4.41
N ILE A 44 7.48 3.07 -4.64
CA ILE A 44 7.38 2.40 -5.95
C ILE A 44 6.87 3.40 -7.01
N ALA A 45 5.82 4.16 -6.69
CA ALA A 45 5.32 5.21 -7.57
C ALA A 45 6.40 6.26 -7.90
N ASP A 46 7.21 6.65 -6.91
CA ASP A 46 8.33 7.57 -7.11
C ASP A 46 9.40 6.99 -8.05
N LEU A 47 9.70 5.69 -7.91
CA LEU A 47 10.65 4.98 -8.78
C LEU A 47 10.13 4.82 -10.21
N ASP A 48 8.82 4.66 -10.39
CA ASP A 48 8.16 4.59 -11.70
C ASP A 48 7.94 5.98 -12.34
N GLY A 49 8.28 7.06 -11.61
CA GLY A 49 8.04 8.44 -12.06
C GLY A 49 6.56 8.85 -12.03
N ALA A 50 5.71 8.08 -11.36
CA ALA A 50 4.28 8.32 -11.25
C ALA A 50 3.96 9.39 -10.19
N GLY A 51 3.18 10.41 -10.59
CA GLY A 51 2.73 11.45 -9.68
C GLY A 51 1.78 10.94 -8.58
N ALA A 52 1.03 9.88 -8.85
CA ALA A 52 0.04 9.29 -7.95
C ALA A 52 0.31 7.80 -7.69
N VAL A 53 -0.18 7.30 -6.55
CA VAL A 53 -0.18 5.87 -6.26
C VAL A 53 -1.29 5.21 -7.06
N ALA A 54 -0.96 4.15 -7.80
CA ALA A 54 -1.86 3.38 -8.63
C ALA A 54 -1.97 1.94 -8.10
N VAL A 55 -2.86 1.15 -8.69
CA VAL A 55 -3.17 -0.21 -8.23
C VAL A 55 -1.94 -1.12 -8.32
N GLU A 56 -1.16 -0.98 -9.37
CA GLU A 56 0.10 -1.68 -9.61
C GLU A 56 1.12 -1.46 -8.48
N HIS A 57 1.30 -0.21 -8.04
CA HIS A 57 2.22 0.14 -6.95
C HIS A 57 1.77 -0.49 -5.62
N LEU A 58 0.46 -0.52 -5.36
CA LEU A 58 -0.09 -1.18 -4.19
C LEU A 58 0.04 -2.70 -4.26
N ALA A 59 -0.23 -3.30 -5.42
CA ALA A 59 -0.12 -4.73 -5.63
C ALA A 59 1.33 -5.21 -5.43
N GLU A 60 2.31 -4.45 -5.89
CA GLU A 60 3.72 -4.71 -5.67
C GLU A 60 4.11 -4.52 -4.18
N ALA A 61 3.67 -3.42 -3.56
CA ALA A 61 3.89 -3.18 -2.13
C ALA A 61 3.33 -4.30 -1.23
N LEU A 62 2.17 -4.86 -1.60
CA LEU A 62 1.54 -5.98 -0.92
C LEU A 62 2.34 -7.28 -1.08
N GLN A 63 2.92 -7.52 -2.26
CA GLN A 63 3.75 -8.71 -2.52
C GLN A 63 5.03 -8.73 -1.65
N TYR A 64 5.60 -7.58 -1.33
CA TYR A 64 6.72 -7.48 -0.38
C TYR A 64 6.36 -7.81 1.07
N ARG A 65 5.07 -7.99 1.36
CA ARG A 65 4.59 -8.52 2.65
C ARG A 65 4.12 -9.97 2.46
N PRO A 66 5.05 -10.94 2.39
CA PRO A 66 4.66 -12.33 2.37
C PRO A 66 3.81 -12.63 3.62
N PRO A 67 2.73 -13.41 3.47
CA PRO A 67 1.88 -13.76 4.59
C PRO A 67 2.71 -14.48 5.67
N GLU A 68 2.34 -14.31 6.94
CA GLU A 68 3.11 -14.83 8.10
C GLU A 68 3.40 -16.32 8.01
N TYR A 69 2.55 -17.11 7.35
CA TYR A 69 2.78 -18.56 7.17
C TYR A 69 3.95 -18.88 6.23
N LEU A 70 4.35 -17.95 5.37
CA LEU A 70 5.44 -18.09 4.41
C LEU A 70 6.80 -17.65 4.99
N ARG A 71 6.83 -17.21 6.26
CA ARG A 71 8.03 -16.83 7.01
C ARG A 71 8.64 -17.98 7.84
N ARG A 72 8.24 -19.23 7.56
CA ARG A 72 8.75 -20.45 8.20
C ARG A 72 9.88 -21.09 7.42
#